data_AF-A0A2D5GSL0-F1
#
_entry.id   AF-A0A2D5GSL0-F1
#
_cell.length_a   1.000
_cell.length_b   1.000
_cell.length_c   1.000
_cell.angle_alpha   90.00
_cell.angle_beta   90.00
_cell.angle_gamma   90.00
#
_symmetry.space_group_name_H-M   'P 1'
#
loop_
_entity.id
_entity.type
_entity.pdbx_description
1 polymer ?
#
loop_
_entity_poly.entity_id
_entity_poly.type
_entity_poly.pdbx_seq_one_letter_code
_entity_poly.pdbx_strand_id
1 'polypeptide(L)'
;MKLAAILNTMLMTAASLLPLSAEELPPAEQGTFSIAVIPDTQHYKGQGTNRKSQAEDPTSNPVFAAITDCIVEELDRQKIVFVSHVGDIVDINNDEQWKVAQQCMDRLHGKVPYGISVGNHDMVGKTGNSSLFQKYFPRSRFTECDWYGGCFEPTSGKPEISGNNANSFQLFSAEGMDFLILHLECNAPDNVLAWADQVLEQHADRRAIITTHMDLGPLEHPKDPRDYFDAPKGRMVWKKCHGANGNTSQQMWDKCFSQHKNLFLICCGDQSRTQALHQTVKGKHGNTVHELLSDYGAEGFRLMRFLPAQNKIEVRTWNPVKKQLCEKTKIVPARDQHQFTLDYQMMK
;
A
#
# COMPACT_ATOMS: atom_id res chain seq x y z
N MET A 1 -9.65 76.08 -39.08
CA MET A 1 -9.33 75.45 -37.79
C MET A 1 -9.23 73.95 -38.00
N LYS A 2 -8.04 73.38 -37.80
CA LYS A 2 -7.70 71.99 -38.14
C LYS A 2 -8.25 71.00 -37.11
N LEU A 3 -8.73 69.87 -37.62
CA LEU A 3 -9.19 68.68 -36.88
C LEU A 3 -8.13 68.19 -35.89
N ALA A 4 -8.55 67.85 -34.67
CA ALA A 4 -7.82 66.98 -33.76
C ALA A 4 -8.65 65.70 -33.55
N ALA A 5 -8.13 64.58 -34.04
CA ALA A 5 -8.68 63.24 -33.82
C ALA A 5 -8.37 62.80 -32.39
N ILE A 6 -9.39 62.45 -31.62
CA ILE A 6 -9.23 61.79 -30.32
C ILE A 6 -9.28 60.28 -30.58
N LEU A 7 -8.13 59.64 -30.48
CA LEU A 7 -7.97 58.19 -30.56
C LEU A 7 -8.37 57.59 -29.20
N ASN A 8 -9.54 56.96 -29.13
CA ASN A 8 -9.96 56.19 -27.95
C ASN A 8 -9.32 54.80 -28.04
N THR A 9 -8.24 54.58 -27.31
CA THR A 9 -7.62 53.25 -27.19
C THR A 9 -8.41 52.43 -26.17
N MET A 10 -9.28 51.56 -26.66
CA MET A 10 -10.01 50.59 -25.85
C MET A 10 -9.04 49.46 -25.47
N LEU A 11 -8.55 49.44 -24.23
CA LEU A 11 -7.80 48.29 -23.70
C LEU A 11 -8.79 47.13 -23.52
N MET A 12 -8.77 46.16 -24.43
CA MET A 12 -9.32 44.83 -24.15
C MET A 12 -8.33 44.10 -23.24
N THR A 13 -8.67 43.98 -21.96
CA THR A 13 -8.04 43.00 -21.08
C THR A 13 -8.51 41.62 -21.51
N ALA A 14 -7.68 40.94 -22.31
CA ALA A 14 -7.84 39.52 -22.54
C ALA A 14 -7.60 38.80 -21.20
N ALA A 15 -8.68 38.39 -20.53
CA ALA A 15 -8.59 37.42 -19.45
C ALA A 15 -8.11 36.10 -20.06
N SER A 16 -6.82 35.81 -19.93
CA SER A 16 -6.29 34.50 -20.26
C SER A 16 -6.91 33.50 -19.29
N LEU A 17 -7.91 32.75 -19.78
CA LEU A 17 -8.31 31.47 -19.22
C LEU A 17 -7.08 30.56 -19.29
N LEU A 18 -6.27 30.56 -18.23
CA LEU A 18 -5.27 29.52 -18.03
C LEU A 18 -6.03 28.19 -17.99
N PRO A 19 -5.59 27.18 -18.76
CA PRO A 19 -6.14 25.85 -18.61
C PRO A 19 -5.96 25.42 -17.15
N LEU A 20 -7.02 24.86 -16.56
CA LEU A 20 -6.98 24.20 -15.25
C LEU A 20 -5.77 23.25 -15.28
N SER A 21 -4.67 23.61 -14.64
CA SER A 21 -3.49 22.75 -14.62
C SER A 21 -3.90 21.46 -13.93
N ALA A 22 -3.48 20.31 -14.48
CA ALA A 22 -3.53 19.04 -13.77
C ALA A 22 -3.02 19.28 -12.33
N GLU A 23 -3.83 18.91 -11.34
CA GLU A 23 -3.52 19.14 -9.94
C GLU A 23 -2.25 18.35 -9.60
N GLU A 24 -1.10 19.02 -9.66
CA GLU A 24 0.21 18.44 -9.38
C GLU A 24 0.28 18.09 -7.88
N LEU A 25 0.95 17.00 -7.52
CA LEU A 25 1.28 16.76 -6.10
C LEU A 25 2.07 17.97 -5.57
N PRO A 26 1.53 18.76 -4.62
CA PRO A 26 2.29 19.88 -4.09
C PRO A 26 3.52 19.34 -3.35
N PRO A 27 4.67 20.03 -3.35
CA PRO A 27 5.83 19.61 -2.55
C PRO A 27 5.46 19.40 -1.07
N ALA A 28 6.19 18.52 -0.39
CA ALA A 28 6.03 18.33 1.04
C ALA A 28 6.62 19.52 1.80
N GLU A 29 5.84 20.06 2.74
CA GLU A 29 6.25 21.18 3.58
C GLU A 29 7.39 20.75 4.53
N GLN A 30 8.15 21.73 5.05
CA GLN A 30 9.14 21.41 6.08
C GLN A 30 8.47 20.89 7.35
N GLY A 31 9.14 20.00 8.07
CA GLY A 31 8.57 19.35 9.25
C GLY A 31 7.52 18.28 8.95
N THR A 32 7.45 17.81 7.70
CA THR A 32 6.54 16.74 7.25
C THR A 32 7.34 15.60 6.62
N PHE A 33 6.74 14.42 6.52
CA PHE A 33 7.31 13.28 5.80
C PHE A 33 6.19 12.43 5.22
N SER A 34 6.50 11.52 4.30
CA SER A 34 5.52 10.68 3.64
C SER A 34 5.87 9.20 3.68
N ILE A 35 4.84 8.36 3.67
CA ILE A 35 4.93 6.93 3.37
C ILE A 35 4.19 6.69 2.05
N ALA A 36 4.83 5.98 1.12
CA ALA A 36 4.16 5.51 -0.10
C ALA A 36 3.64 4.08 0.10
N VAL A 37 2.42 3.80 -0.34
CA VAL A 37 1.81 2.46 -0.30
C VAL A 37 1.50 2.04 -1.74
N ILE A 38 2.26 1.06 -2.21
CA ILE A 38 2.09 0.40 -3.50
C ILE A 38 0.93 -0.61 -3.35
N PRO A 39 -0.12 -0.50 -4.18
CA PRO A 39 -1.27 -1.41 -4.15
C PRO A 39 -0.92 -2.76 -4.82
N ASP A 40 -1.91 -3.60 -5.04
CA ASP A 40 -1.87 -4.78 -5.89
C ASP A 40 -1.34 -4.42 -7.28
N THR A 41 -0.15 -4.90 -7.62
CA THR A 41 0.57 -4.41 -8.80
C THR A 41 0.18 -5.13 -10.07
N GLN A 42 -0.06 -6.44 -10.00
CA GLN A 42 -0.68 -7.33 -11.01
C GLN A 42 -0.55 -6.83 -12.47
N HIS A 43 -1.48 -7.10 -13.38
CA HIS A 43 -1.49 -6.50 -14.73
C HIS A 43 -0.26 -6.76 -15.63
N TYR A 44 0.43 -7.88 -15.43
CA TYR A 44 1.52 -8.34 -16.27
C TYR A 44 1.07 -8.58 -17.71
N LYS A 45 2.02 -8.40 -18.62
CA LYS A 45 1.87 -8.62 -20.06
C LYS A 45 2.97 -9.56 -20.54
N GLY A 46 2.76 -10.19 -21.69
CA GLY A 46 3.76 -11.03 -22.34
C GLY A 46 3.76 -12.49 -21.88
N GLN A 47 4.92 -13.13 -22.02
CA GLN A 47 5.23 -14.47 -21.54
C GLN A 47 4.87 -14.66 -20.07
N GLY A 48 4.47 -15.88 -19.70
CA GLY A 48 4.07 -16.18 -18.32
C GLY A 48 2.74 -15.55 -17.90
N THR A 49 1.92 -15.09 -18.85
CA THR A 49 0.54 -14.62 -18.61
C THR A 49 -0.48 -15.50 -19.32
N ASN A 50 -1.77 -15.40 -18.95
CA ASN A 50 -2.85 -16.11 -19.64
C ASN A 50 -3.25 -15.49 -20.99
N ARG A 51 -2.50 -14.50 -21.49
CA ARG A 51 -2.79 -13.78 -22.75
C ARG A 51 -2.06 -14.41 -23.92
N LYS A 52 -2.69 -15.40 -24.56
CA LYS A 52 -2.11 -16.15 -25.70
C LYS A 52 -1.60 -15.26 -26.84
N SER A 53 -2.24 -14.12 -27.08
CA SER A 53 -1.83 -13.18 -28.12
C SER A 53 -0.49 -12.46 -27.84
N GLN A 54 0.05 -12.59 -26.61
CA GLN A 54 1.29 -11.97 -26.16
C GLN A 54 2.33 -13.02 -25.74
N ALA A 55 2.11 -14.30 -26.09
CA ALA A 55 2.96 -15.40 -25.61
C ALA A 55 4.42 -15.31 -26.09
N GLU A 56 4.69 -14.57 -27.16
CA GLU A 56 6.05 -14.33 -27.68
C GLU A 56 6.66 -13.02 -27.16
N ASP A 57 5.86 -12.13 -26.57
CA ASP A 57 6.34 -10.84 -26.05
C ASP A 57 7.07 -11.06 -24.70
N PRO A 58 8.18 -10.37 -24.43
CA PRO A 58 8.83 -10.41 -23.13
C PRO A 58 7.87 -10.01 -21.99
N THR A 59 7.97 -10.70 -20.85
CA THR A 59 7.18 -10.36 -19.66
C THR A 59 7.47 -8.93 -19.22
N SER A 60 6.41 -8.15 -18.95
CA SER A 60 6.55 -6.77 -18.50
C SER A 60 5.38 -6.33 -17.61
N ASN A 61 5.64 -5.32 -16.78
CA ASN A 61 4.61 -4.64 -16.00
C ASN A 61 4.84 -3.11 -16.02
N PRO A 62 4.33 -2.40 -17.04
CA PRO A 62 4.51 -0.96 -17.16
C PRO A 62 3.88 -0.14 -16.03
N VAL A 63 2.82 -0.66 -15.39
CA VAL A 63 2.14 0.03 -14.29
C VAL A 63 3.02 0.00 -13.04
N PHE A 64 3.50 -1.18 -12.65
CA PHE A 64 4.40 -1.32 -11.53
C PHE A 64 5.70 -0.53 -11.73
N ALA A 65 6.25 -0.58 -12.95
CA ALA A 65 7.39 0.24 -13.32
C ALA A 65 7.11 1.76 -13.13
N ALA A 66 5.99 2.26 -13.63
CA ALA A 66 5.62 3.66 -13.48
C ALA A 66 5.42 4.09 -12.01
N ILE A 67 4.87 3.21 -11.17
CA ILE A 67 4.74 3.47 -9.73
C ILE A 67 6.10 3.61 -9.07
N THR A 68 7.02 2.65 -9.30
CA THR A 68 8.33 2.68 -8.66
C THR A 68 9.20 3.81 -9.19
N ASP A 69 9.16 4.11 -10.49
CA ASP A 69 9.86 5.27 -11.07
C ASP A 69 9.36 6.57 -10.45
N CYS A 70 8.04 6.77 -10.37
CA CYS A 70 7.44 7.96 -9.78
C CYS A 70 7.83 8.12 -8.30
N ILE A 71 7.83 7.04 -7.51
CA ILE A 71 8.25 7.09 -6.10
C ILE A 71 9.71 7.53 -6.00
N VAL A 72 10.60 6.98 -6.83
CA VAL A 72 12.03 7.35 -6.86
C VAL A 72 12.22 8.82 -7.24
N GLU A 73 11.52 9.30 -8.26
CA GLU A 73 11.56 10.69 -8.72
C GLU A 73 11.04 11.69 -7.66
N GLU A 74 10.14 11.23 -6.79
CA GLU A 74 9.46 12.07 -5.79
C GLU A 74 10.02 11.93 -4.37
N LEU A 75 11.05 11.09 -4.14
CA LEU A 75 11.59 10.82 -2.80
C LEU A 75 11.86 12.11 -2.02
N ASP A 76 12.64 13.02 -2.59
CA ASP A 76 13.03 14.26 -1.91
C ASP A 76 11.87 15.26 -1.86
N ARG A 77 11.17 15.45 -2.98
CA ARG A 77 10.12 16.48 -3.12
C ARG A 77 8.90 16.18 -2.24
N GLN A 78 8.59 14.90 -2.04
CA GLN A 78 7.51 14.43 -1.18
C GLN A 78 7.99 13.95 0.18
N LYS A 79 9.29 13.99 0.45
CA LYS A 79 9.93 13.52 1.69
C LYS A 79 9.50 12.09 2.05
N ILE A 80 9.56 11.19 1.06
CA ILE A 80 9.16 9.78 1.23
C ILE A 80 10.25 9.06 2.02
N VAL A 81 9.91 8.64 3.23
CA VAL A 81 10.85 7.98 4.17
C VAL A 81 10.66 6.46 4.23
N PHE A 82 9.55 5.95 3.70
CA PHE A 82 9.25 4.53 3.67
C PHE A 82 8.32 4.17 2.52
N VAL A 83 8.48 2.96 1.96
CA VAL A 83 7.57 2.40 0.95
C VAL A 83 7.01 1.04 1.42
N SER A 84 5.70 0.88 1.41
CA SER A 84 5.03 -0.39 1.75
C SER A 84 4.34 -0.97 0.53
N HIS A 85 4.39 -2.29 0.33
CA HIS A 85 3.63 -3.00 -0.70
C HIS A 85 2.61 -3.95 -0.06
N VAL A 86 1.34 -3.84 -0.46
CA VAL A 86 0.22 -4.55 0.21
C VAL A 86 0.06 -6.02 -0.20
N GLY A 87 0.64 -6.43 -1.33
CA GLY A 87 0.64 -7.83 -1.80
C GLY A 87 0.09 -7.94 -3.20
N ASP A 88 -0.14 -9.17 -3.67
CA ASP A 88 -0.44 -9.51 -5.07
C ASP A 88 0.52 -8.79 -6.02
N ILE A 89 1.79 -9.13 -5.83
CA ILE A 89 2.90 -8.59 -6.58
C ILE A 89 2.88 -9.14 -8.00
N VAL A 90 2.41 -10.39 -8.18
CA VAL A 90 2.30 -11.06 -9.47
C VAL A 90 0.85 -11.47 -9.77
N ASP A 91 0.45 -11.54 -11.05
CA ASP A 91 -0.82 -12.16 -11.46
C ASP A 91 -0.76 -13.69 -11.35
N ILE A 92 0.39 -14.26 -11.72
CA ILE A 92 0.65 -15.69 -11.76
C ILE A 92 1.97 -15.94 -11.05
N ASN A 93 1.95 -16.87 -10.10
CA ASN A 93 3.11 -17.25 -9.31
C ASN A 93 4.14 -18.05 -10.14
N ASN A 94 4.89 -17.37 -11.01
CA ASN A 94 5.91 -17.94 -11.89
C ASN A 94 7.17 -17.07 -11.97
N ASP A 95 8.27 -17.69 -12.41
CA ASP A 95 9.57 -17.03 -12.47
C ASP A 95 9.60 -15.81 -13.40
N GLU A 96 8.86 -15.83 -14.50
CA GLU A 96 8.79 -14.73 -15.46
C GLU A 96 8.32 -13.43 -14.80
N GLN A 97 7.20 -13.49 -14.05
CA GLN A 97 6.63 -12.32 -13.40
C GLN A 97 7.45 -11.88 -12.19
N TRP A 98 7.99 -12.82 -11.42
CA TRP A 98 8.84 -12.50 -10.27
C TRP A 98 10.15 -11.81 -10.65
N LYS A 99 10.77 -12.16 -11.79
CA LYS A 99 11.95 -11.42 -12.30
C LYS A 99 11.63 -9.95 -12.53
N VAL A 100 10.50 -9.68 -13.17
CA VAL A 100 10.04 -8.30 -13.43
C VAL A 100 9.64 -7.59 -12.14
N ALA A 101 9.00 -8.30 -11.19
CA ALA A 101 8.69 -7.76 -9.87
C ALA A 101 9.97 -7.31 -9.12
N GLN A 102 10.99 -8.18 -9.10
CA GLN A 102 12.28 -7.88 -8.47
C GLN A 102 12.92 -6.65 -9.14
N GLN A 103 12.95 -6.59 -10.47
CA GLN A 103 13.48 -5.44 -11.21
C GLN A 103 12.75 -4.13 -10.89
N CYS A 104 11.43 -4.16 -10.71
CA CYS A 104 10.67 -2.97 -10.32
C CYS A 104 11.02 -2.52 -8.89
N MET A 105 11.10 -3.46 -7.95
CA MET A 105 11.44 -3.17 -6.55
C MET A 105 12.93 -2.82 -6.34
N ASP A 106 13.83 -3.31 -7.19
CA ASP A 106 15.27 -2.97 -7.19
C ASP A 106 15.50 -1.47 -7.36
N ARG A 107 14.56 -0.75 -7.99
CA ARG A 107 14.62 0.70 -8.16
C ARG A 107 14.59 1.47 -6.83
N LEU A 108 13.93 0.89 -5.82
CA LEU A 108 13.80 1.43 -4.46
C LEU A 108 14.93 0.98 -3.54
N HIS A 109 15.51 -0.20 -3.81
CA HIS A 109 16.49 -0.82 -2.94
C HIS A 109 17.77 0.02 -2.83
N GLY A 110 18.23 0.24 -1.60
CA GLY A 110 19.35 1.14 -1.31
C GLY A 110 19.03 2.65 -1.39
N LYS A 111 17.79 3.04 -1.72
CA LYS A 111 17.38 4.45 -1.80
C LYS A 111 16.36 4.85 -0.73
N VAL A 112 15.44 3.95 -0.39
CA VAL A 112 14.41 4.19 0.62
C VAL A 112 14.11 2.88 1.36
N PRO A 113 13.91 2.90 2.69
CA PRO A 113 13.40 1.75 3.42
C PRO A 113 12.08 1.25 2.82
N TYR A 114 11.91 -0.08 2.76
CA TYR A 114 10.66 -0.65 2.27
C TYR A 114 10.34 -2.02 2.87
N GLY A 115 9.08 -2.40 2.81
CA GLY A 115 8.62 -3.74 3.15
C GLY A 115 7.52 -4.22 2.21
N ILE A 116 7.34 -5.54 2.18
CA ILE A 116 6.47 -6.22 1.21
C ILE A 116 5.65 -7.26 1.97
N SER A 117 4.31 -7.17 1.87
CA SER A 117 3.43 -8.27 2.23
C SER A 117 3.19 -9.16 1.02
N VAL A 118 2.98 -10.46 1.23
CA VAL A 118 2.57 -11.38 0.18
C VAL A 118 1.05 -11.50 0.13
N GLY A 119 0.50 -11.46 -1.08
CA GLY A 119 -0.92 -11.65 -1.35
C GLY A 119 -1.28 -13.07 -1.73
N ASN A 120 -2.57 -13.28 -2.06
CA ASN A 120 -3.05 -14.62 -2.38
C ASN A 120 -2.55 -15.14 -3.74
N HIS A 121 -2.10 -14.27 -4.65
CA HIS A 121 -1.46 -14.65 -5.91
C HIS A 121 0.04 -14.93 -5.76
N ASP A 122 0.67 -14.42 -4.70
CA ASP A 122 2.09 -14.62 -4.41
C ASP A 122 2.38 -15.96 -3.71
N MET A 123 1.31 -16.63 -3.27
CA MET A 123 1.34 -17.83 -2.43
C MET A 123 0.52 -18.97 -3.04
N VAL A 124 0.82 -20.21 -2.67
CA VAL A 124 -0.09 -21.33 -2.91
C VAL A 124 -1.20 -21.27 -1.86
N GLY A 125 -2.36 -20.70 -2.22
CA GLY A 125 -3.43 -20.35 -1.28
C GLY A 125 -3.78 -21.43 -0.25
N LYS A 126 -3.94 -22.70 -0.65
CA LYS A 126 -4.32 -23.78 0.30
C LYS A 126 -3.26 -24.05 1.38
N THR A 127 -1.99 -23.95 1.05
CA THR A 127 -0.88 -24.33 1.95
C THR A 127 -0.17 -23.12 2.55
N GLY A 128 -0.31 -21.95 1.94
CA GLY A 128 0.45 -20.76 2.27
C GLY A 128 1.91 -20.79 1.81
N ASN A 129 2.24 -21.63 0.81
CA ASN A 129 3.62 -21.71 0.31
C ASN A 129 4.00 -20.46 -0.47
N SER A 130 5.04 -19.76 -0.02
CA SER A 130 5.59 -18.52 -0.60
C SER A 130 7.01 -18.71 -1.16
N SER A 131 7.41 -19.93 -1.54
CA SER A 131 8.79 -20.24 -1.95
C SER A 131 9.33 -19.37 -3.09
N LEU A 132 8.50 -19.05 -4.09
CA LEU A 132 8.92 -18.16 -5.18
C LEU A 132 9.13 -16.73 -4.69
N PHE A 133 8.22 -16.16 -3.89
CA PHE A 133 8.47 -14.88 -3.25
C PHE A 133 9.79 -14.88 -2.46
N GLN A 134 10.05 -15.92 -1.67
CA GLN A 134 11.28 -16.07 -0.88
C GLN A 134 12.54 -16.21 -1.74
N LYS A 135 12.43 -16.75 -2.96
CA LYS A 135 13.55 -16.83 -3.92
C LYS A 135 13.95 -15.44 -4.42
N TYR A 136 12.99 -14.56 -4.68
CA TYR A 136 13.22 -13.23 -5.27
C TYR A 136 13.38 -12.11 -4.23
N PHE A 137 12.76 -12.27 -3.07
CA PHE A 137 12.85 -11.36 -1.93
C PHE A 137 13.26 -12.12 -0.66
N PRO A 138 14.42 -12.81 -0.66
CA PRO A 138 14.88 -13.53 0.53
C PRO A 138 15.25 -12.56 1.65
N ARG A 139 15.16 -13.01 2.89
CA ARG A 139 15.63 -12.33 4.10
C ARG A 139 17.04 -11.78 3.93
N SER A 140 17.95 -12.56 3.32
CA SER A 140 19.35 -12.17 3.08
C SER A 140 19.51 -10.91 2.23
N ARG A 141 18.49 -10.52 1.46
CA ARG A 141 18.46 -9.24 0.74
C ARG A 141 18.39 -8.05 1.71
N PHE A 142 17.83 -8.25 2.89
CA PHE A 142 17.48 -7.20 3.84
C PHE A 142 18.31 -7.22 5.12
N THR A 143 19.05 -8.30 5.42
CA THR A 143 19.76 -8.43 6.70
C THR A 143 20.81 -7.34 6.96
N GLU A 144 21.39 -6.79 5.90
CA GLU A 144 22.39 -5.71 6.00
C GLU A 144 21.75 -4.31 6.00
N CYS A 145 20.42 -4.21 5.93
CA CYS A 145 19.71 -2.94 6.00
C CYS A 145 19.39 -2.61 7.47
N ASP A 146 19.93 -1.52 8.01
CA ASP A 146 19.75 -1.11 9.41
C ASP A 146 18.28 -0.94 9.84
N TRP A 147 17.39 -0.66 8.88
CA TRP A 147 15.95 -0.54 9.09
C TRP A 147 15.21 -1.88 9.10
N TYR A 148 15.85 -2.99 8.76
CA TYR A 148 15.22 -4.32 8.77
C TYR A 148 15.29 -4.94 10.16
N GLY A 149 14.15 -5.05 10.83
CA GLY A 149 14.09 -5.53 12.22
C GLY A 149 14.11 -7.05 12.35
N GLY A 150 13.68 -7.76 11.31
CA GLY A 150 13.69 -9.23 11.26
C GLY A 150 12.44 -9.80 10.60
N CYS A 151 12.33 -11.13 10.67
CA CYS A 151 11.23 -11.89 10.11
C CYS A 151 10.80 -13.06 10.98
N PHE A 152 9.62 -13.59 10.69
CA PHE A 152 9.13 -14.80 11.33
C PHE A 152 9.98 -16.01 10.96
N GLU A 153 10.35 -16.81 11.96
CA GLU A 153 11.08 -18.07 11.79
C GLU A 153 10.20 -19.25 12.19
N PRO A 154 9.73 -20.07 11.22
CA PRO A 154 8.80 -21.15 11.50
C PRO A 154 9.49 -22.30 12.23
N THR A 155 8.87 -22.77 13.31
CA THR A 155 9.35 -23.95 14.08
C THR A 155 9.02 -25.28 13.41
N SER A 156 8.22 -25.28 12.34
CA SER A 156 7.73 -26.47 11.63
C SER A 156 8.78 -27.15 10.75
N GLY A 157 9.95 -26.55 10.56
CA GLY A 157 10.98 -27.02 9.62
C GLY A 157 10.61 -26.86 8.14
N LYS A 158 9.55 -26.09 7.84
CA LYS A 158 9.07 -25.78 6.48
C LYS A 158 9.26 -24.30 6.19
N PRO A 159 10.47 -23.85 5.81
CA PRO A 159 10.76 -22.44 5.61
C PRO A 159 9.89 -21.81 4.50
N GLU A 160 9.37 -22.60 3.58
CA GLU A 160 8.49 -22.18 2.49
C GLU A 160 7.08 -21.77 2.94
N ILE A 161 6.67 -22.12 4.17
CA ILE A 161 5.38 -21.73 4.75
C ILE A 161 5.64 -20.67 5.82
N SER A 162 5.14 -19.45 5.60
CA SER A 162 5.22 -18.29 6.51
C SER A 162 6.63 -17.77 6.84
N GLY A 163 7.68 -18.55 6.59
CA GLY A 163 9.05 -18.23 6.99
C GLY A 163 9.78 -17.32 6.03
N ASN A 164 11.08 -17.13 6.33
CA ASN A 164 11.94 -16.22 5.59
C ASN A 164 11.26 -14.83 5.56
N ASN A 165 11.28 -14.09 4.45
CA ASN A 165 10.74 -12.74 4.42
C ASN A 165 9.21 -12.65 4.25
N ALA A 166 8.45 -13.76 4.29
CA ALA A 166 7.01 -13.74 4.06
C ALA A 166 6.23 -12.95 5.13
N ASN A 167 6.81 -12.88 6.34
CA ASN A 167 6.37 -12.00 7.42
C ASN A 167 7.59 -11.29 7.98
N SER A 168 7.62 -9.96 7.94
CA SER A 168 8.78 -9.17 8.37
C SER A 168 8.37 -7.89 9.07
N PHE A 169 9.31 -7.26 9.76
CA PHE A 169 9.12 -5.92 10.28
C PHE A 169 10.31 -5.02 10.03
N GLN A 170 10.02 -3.73 9.96
CA GLN A 170 11.00 -2.68 9.71
C GLN A 170 10.84 -1.57 10.74
N LEU A 171 11.97 -0.93 11.06
CA LEU A 171 12.08 0.16 12.02
C LEU A 171 12.63 1.38 11.28
N PHE A 172 12.03 2.54 11.47
CA PHE A 172 12.55 3.80 10.96
C PHE A 172 12.13 4.96 11.86
N SER A 173 12.75 6.11 11.66
CA SER A 173 12.43 7.33 12.39
C SER A 173 12.31 8.51 11.43
N ALA A 174 11.35 9.40 11.66
CA ALA A 174 11.13 10.60 10.85
C ALA A 174 10.53 11.72 11.72
N GLU A 175 11.01 12.95 11.54
CA GLU A 175 10.53 14.13 12.28
C GLU A 175 10.43 13.90 13.81
N GLY A 176 11.45 13.23 14.38
CA GLY A 176 11.52 12.94 15.82
C GLY A 176 10.55 11.85 16.32
N MET A 177 9.94 11.09 15.41
CA MET A 177 9.05 9.98 15.74
C MET A 177 9.63 8.65 15.30
N ASP A 178 9.51 7.65 16.17
CA ASP A 178 9.92 6.27 15.90
C ASP A 178 8.74 5.41 15.45
N PHE A 179 8.96 4.65 14.38
CA PHE A 179 7.97 3.78 13.76
C PHE A 179 8.42 2.33 13.77
N LEU A 180 7.42 1.45 13.82
CA LEU A 180 7.47 0.04 13.51
C LEU A 180 6.47 -0.21 12.38
N ILE A 181 6.86 -0.94 11.34
CA ILE A 181 5.91 -1.44 10.35
C ILE A 181 6.06 -2.95 10.18
N LEU A 182 4.96 -3.68 10.35
CA LEU A 182 4.87 -5.11 10.15
C LEU A 182 4.24 -5.38 8.78
N HIS A 183 4.85 -6.29 8.01
CA HIS A 183 4.32 -6.79 6.76
C HIS A 183 3.95 -8.26 6.97
N LEU A 184 2.65 -8.54 6.97
CA LEU A 184 2.09 -9.85 7.30
C LEU A 184 1.46 -10.49 6.07
N GLU A 185 1.73 -11.77 5.88
CA GLU A 185 1.19 -12.57 4.78
C GLU A 185 -0.35 -12.63 4.79
N CYS A 186 -0.91 -12.89 3.62
CA CYS A 186 -2.36 -13.05 3.45
C CYS A 186 -2.95 -14.12 4.38
N ASN A 187 -3.92 -13.73 5.21
CA ASN A 187 -4.57 -14.58 6.20
C ASN A 187 -3.60 -15.27 7.18
N ALA A 188 -2.61 -14.52 7.67
CA ALA A 188 -1.57 -14.97 8.61
C ALA A 188 -2.07 -15.98 9.67
N PRO A 189 -1.43 -17.17 9.81
CA PRO A 189 -1.81 -18.16 10.80
C PRO A 189 -1.49 -17.74 12.25
N ASP A 190 -2.02 -18.49 13.23
CA ASP A 190 -1.91 -18.13 14.66
C ASP A 190 -0.48 -18.03 15.19
N ASN A 191 0.46 -18.84 14.69
CA ASN A 191 1.88 -18.76 15.08
C ASN A 191 2.54 -17.47 14.58
N VAL A 192 2.16 -16.99 13.40
CA VAL A 192 2.61 -15.70 12.86
C VAL A 192 1.99 -14.56 13.65
N LEU A 193 0.71 -14.65 14.02
CA LEU A 193 0.07 -13.64 14.87
C LEU A 193 0.70 -13.60 16.27
N ALA A 194 1.06 -14.73 16.86
CA ALA A 194 1.78 -14.78 18.14
C ALA A 194 3.18 -14.13 18.06
N TRP A 195 3.86 -14.27 16.92
CA TRP A 195 5.11 -13.56 16.69
C TRP A 195 4.90 -12.05 16.48
N ALA A 196 3.90 -11.66 15.70
CA ALA A 196 3.57 -10.25 15.47
C ALA A 196 3.20 -9.55 16.79
N ASP A 197 2.45 -10.23 17.67
CA ASP A 197 2.12 -9.79 19.02
C ASP A 197 3.40 -9.51 19.84
N GLN A 198 4.35 -10.44 19.85
CA GLN A 198 5.65 -10.23 20.52
C GLN A 198 6.44 -9.05 19.95
N VAL A 199 6.47 -8.87 18.63
CA VAL A 199 7.16 -7.74 18.00
C VAL A 199 6.50 -6.41 18.39
N LEU A 200 5.17 -6.35 18.38
CA LEU A 200 4.41 -5.14 18.77
C LEU A 200 4.60 -4.81 20.24
N GLU A 201 4.69 -5.81 21.12
CA GLU A 201 4.99 -5.64 22.55
C GLU A 201 6.43 -5.15 22.80
N GLN A 202 7.41 -5.76 22.14
CA GLN A 202 8.83 -5.40 22.27
C GLN A 202 9.12 -3.98 21.79
N HIS A 203 8.31 -3.47 20.85
CA HIS A 203 8.41 -2.13 20.30
C HIS A 203 7.21 -1.25 20.69
N ALA A 204 6.65 -1.46 21.88
CA ALA A 204 5.48 -0.71 22.36
C ALA A 204 5.71 0.80 22.54
N ASP A 205 6.97 1.25 22.49
CA ASP A 205 7.41 2.65 22.48
C ASP A 205 7.34 3.31 21.09
N ARG A 206 7.22 2.50 20.03
CA ARG A 206 7.14 2.95 18.62
C ARG A 206 5.71 2.99 18.11
N ARG A 207 5.46 3.88 17.14
CA ARG A 207 4.17 3.98 16.43
C ARG A 207 4.07 2.84 15.42
N ALA A 208 3.12 1.93 15.61
CA ALA A 208 3.00 0.73 14.80
C ALA A 208 2.03 0.91 13.62
N ILE A 209 2.48 0.45 12.45
CA ILE A 209 1.71 0.29 11.23
C ILE A 209 1.71 -1.20 10.87
N ILE A 210 0.58 -1.72 10.41
CA ILE A 210 0.51 -3.07 9.83
C ILE A 210 0.16 -2.95 8.37
N THR A 211 0.88 -3.66 7.53
CA THR A 211 0.49 -3.94 6.15
C THR A 211 0.18 -5.42 6.05
N THR A 212 -0.98 -5.75 5.49
CA THR A 212 -1.37 -7.12 5.16
C THR A 212 -2.25 -7.11 3.93
N HIS A 213 -2.30 -8.22 3.20
CA HIS A 213 -3.01 -8.25 1.93
C HIS A 213 -4.54 -8.16 2.11
N MET A 214 -5.12 -9.01 2.96
CA MET A 214 -6.57 -9.06 3.21
C MET A 214 -6.93 -8.39 4.53
N ASP A 215 -7.66 -7.27 4.49
CA ASP A 215 -8.31 -6.69 5.68
C ASP A 215 -9.74 -6.22 5.42
N LEU A 216 -9.89 -5.19 4.59
CA LEU A 216 -11.19 -4.60 4.23
C LEU A 216 -11.69 -5.09 2.87
N GLY A 217 -13.00 -5.32 2.74
CA GLY A 217 -13.62 -5.81 1.52
C GLY A 217 -15.11 -6.11 1.70
N PRO A 218 -15.73 -6.94 0.83
CA PRO A 218 -17.02 -7.55 1.12
C PRO A 218 -16.97 -8.26 2.48
N LEU A 219 -17.82 -7.84 3.42
CA LEU A 219 -17.80 -8.32 4.79
C LEU A 219 -17.89 -9.86 4.83
N GLU A 220 -18.90 -10.39 4.17
CA GLU A 220 -19.14 -11.81 3.97
C GLU A 220 -18.53 -12.30 2.65
N HIS A 221 -18.21 -13.59 2.57
CA HIS A 221 -17.67 -14.18 1.34
C HIS A 221 -18.68 -14.03 0.19
N PRO A 222 -18.33 -13.33 -0.91
CA PRO A 222 -19.18 -13.21 -2.09
C PRO A 222 -19.67 -14.56 -2.60
N LYS A 223 -20.96 -14.66 -2.91
CA LYS A 223 -21.57 -15.87 -3.48
C LYS A 223 -21.72 -15.74 -4.98
N ASP A 224 -21.95 -14.52 -5.46
CA ASP A 224 -22.10 -14.18 -6.86
C ASP A 224 -21.05 -13.14 -7.32
N PRO A 225 -20.69 -13.08 -8.62
CA PRO A 225 -19.69 -12.13 -9.11
C PRO A 225 -20.00 -10.66 -8.83
N ARG A 226 -21.29 -10.29 -8.70
CA ARG A 226 -21.73 -8.92 -8.39
C ARG A 226 -21.53 -8.55 -6.92
N ASP A 227 -21.53 -9.52 -6.00
CA ASP A 227 -21.35 -9.27 -4.56
C ASP A 227 -20.01 -8.60 -4.25
N TYR A 228 -18.97 -8.91 -5.02
CA TYR A 228 -17.67 -8.24 -4.91
C TYR A 228 -17.77 -6.71 -5.05
N PHE A 229 -18.73 -6.22 -5.83
CA PHE A 229 -19.02 -4.79 -5.99
C PHE A 229 -20.06 -4.32 -4.98
N ASP A 230 -21.14 -5.06 -4.82
CA ASP A 230 -22.39 -4.53 -4.26
C ASP A 230 -22.65 -4.94 -2.80
N ALA A 231 -22.04 -6.03 -2.31
CA ALA A 231 -22.28 -6.52 -0.96
C ALA A 231 -21.81 -5.52 0.12
N PRO A 232 -22.38 -5.54 1.33
CA PRO A 232 -21.89 -4.72 2.44
C PRO A 232 -20.39 -4.88 2.65
N LYS A 233 -19.69 -3.76 2.81
CA LYS A 233 -18.23 -3.72 2.97
C LYS A 233 -17.86 -3.54 4.45
N GLY A 234 -16.70 -4.07 4.83
CA GLY A 234 -16.15 -3.98 6.18
C GLY A 234 -14.91 -4.86 6.34
N ARG A 235 -14.49 -5.09 7.58
CA ARG A 235 -13.41 -6.03 7.89
C ARG A 235 -13.87 -7.45 7.61
N MET A 236 -13.19 -8.14 6.70
CA MET A 236 -13.69 -9.40 6.15
C MET A 236 -13.73 -10.54 7.17
N VAL A 237 -14.80 -11.34 7.14
CA VAL A 237 -14.98 -12.55 7.97
C VAL A 237 -14.72 -13.85 7.23
N TRP A 238 -13.97 -13.77 6.13
CA TRP A 238 -13.58 -14.91 5.28
C TRP A 238 -12.10 -14.82 4.91
N LYS A 239 -11.57 -15.87 4.27
CA LYS A 239 -10.14 -16.04 3.96
C LYS A 239 -9.93 -16.74 2.63
N LYS A 240 -8.80 -16.46 1.99
CA LYS A 240 -8.33 -17.09 0.75
C LYS A 240 -7.14 -18.03 0.98
N CYS A 241 -6.32 -17.76 1.99
CA CYS A 241 -5.05 -18.45 2.23
C CYS A 241 -5.05 -19.33 3.49
N HIS A 242 -4.06 -20.24 3.56
CA HIS A 242 -3.74 -21.11 4.70
C HIS A 242 -4.83 -22.12 5.13
N GLY A 243 -5.91 -22.25 4.36
CA GLY A 243 -6.97 -23.22 4.63
C GLY A 243 -7.50 -23.11 6.06
N ALA A 244 -7.52 -24.22 6.81
CA ALA A 244 -7.97 -24.22 8.20
C ALA A 244 -7.09 -23.37 9.14
N ASN A 245 -5.80 -23.23 8.83
CA ASN A 245 -4.84 -22.54 9.69
C ASN A 245 -4.86 -21.01 9.53
N GLY A 246 -5.38 -20.51 8.40
CA GLY A 246 -5.43 -19.07 8.14
C GLY A 246 -6.43 -18.35 9.02
N ASN A 247 -6.18 -17.09 9.31
CA ASN A 247 -7.13 -16.22 10.00
C ASN A 247 -7.85 -15.30 9.02
N THR A 248 -9.14 -15.11 9.24
CA THR A 248 -9.89 -14.02 8.60
C THR A 248 -9.36 -12.68 9.12
N SER A 249 -9.61 -11.60 8.39
CA SER A 249 -9.21 -10.25 8.82
C SER A 249 -9.81 -9.89 10.18
N GLN A 250 -11.07 -10.26 10.42
CA GLN A 250 -11.70 -10.10 11.73
C GLN A 250 -11.00 -10.92 12.84
N GLN A 251 -10.57 -12.15 12.56
CA GLN A 251 -9.81 -12.95 13.53
C GLN A 251 -8.42 -12.35 13.81
N MET A 252 -7.72 -11.84 12.78
CA MET A 252 -6.43 -11.15 12.96
C MET A 252 -6.58 -9.91 13.84
N TRP A 253 -7.65 -9.14 13.63
CA TRP A 253 -8.01 -8.01 14.48
C TRP A 253 -8.27 -8.41 15.93
N ASP A 254 -9.12 -9.41 16.17
CA ASP A 254 -9.52 -9.83 17.52
C ASP A 254 -8.36 -10.48 18.29
N LYS A 255 -7.56 -11.31 17.62
CA LYS A 255 -6.48 -12.07 18.24
C LYS A 255 -5.22 -11.22 18.49
N CYS A 256 -4.90 -10.27 17.61
CA CYS A 256 -3.63 -9.54 17.65
C CYS A 256 -3.83 -8.02 17.52
N PHE A 257 -4.32 -7.52 16.37
CA PHE A 257 -4.15 -6.09 16.04
C PHE A 257 -4.81 -5.15 17.06
N SER A 258 -6.01 -5.48 17.51
CA SER A 258 -6.73 -4.68 18.50
C SER A 258 -6.12 -4.69 19.91
N GLN A 259 -5.17 -5.58 20.19
CA GLN A 259 -4.53 -5.73 21.51
C GLN A 259 -3.41 -4.72 21.75
N HIS A 260 -2.97 -3.97 20.73
CA HIS A 260 -1.77 -3.13 20.85
C HIS A 260 -2.11 -1.64 20.84
N LYS A 261 -1.83 -0.97 21.96
CA LYS A 261 -2.07 0.48 22.15
C LYS A 261 -1.31 1.37 21.16
N ASN A 262 -0.21 0.87 20.63
CA ASN A 262 0.69 1.62 19.74
C ASN A 262 0.38 1.42 18.25
N LEU A 263 -0.53 0.50 17.90
CA LEU A 263 -1.06 0.38 16.54
C LEU A 263 -1.99 1.55 16.24
N PHE A 264 -1.82 2.18 15.08
CA PHE A 264 -2.69 3.28 14.65
C PHE A 264 -3.11 3.21 13.18
N LEU A 265 -2.47 2.36 12.36
CA LEU A 265 -2.72 2.29 10.94
C LEU A 265 -2.59 0.86 10.42
N ILE A 266 -3.55 0.43 9.60
CA ILE A 266 -3.53 -0.82 8.83
C ILE A 266 -3.70 -0.51 7.35
N CYS A 267 -2.81 -1.00 6.50
CA CYS A 267 -2.85 -0.88 5.05
C CYS A 267 -3.12 -2.25 4.41
N CYS A 268 -4.03 -2.31 3.45
CA CYS A 268 -4.37 -3.54 2.73
C CYS A 268 -4.71 -3.36 1.24
N GLY A 269 -4.83 -4.49 0.54
CA GLY A 269 -5.13 -4.61 -0.90
C GLY A 269 -6.22 -5.65 -1.17
N ASP A 270 -6.01 -6.58 -2.11
CA ASP A 270 -6.82 -7.78 -2.39
C ASP A 270 -8.16 -7.57 -3.12
N GLN A 271 -8.78 -6.40 -2.95
CA GLN A 271 -10.18 -6.16 -3.29
C GLN A 271 -10.40 -5.17 -4.45
N SER A 272 -9.93 -5.52 -5.65
CA SER A 272 -9.98 -4.68 -6.88
C SER A 272 -11.38 -4.26 -7.34
N ARG A 273 -12.42 -4.89 -6.81
CA ARG A 273 -13.83 -4.55 -7.04
C ARG A 273 -14.47 -3.73 -5.91
N THR A 274 -13.72 -3.50 -4.85
CA THR A 274 -13.96 -2.47 -3.82
C THR A 274 -13.02 -1.28 -4.05
N GLN A 275 -11.80 -1.49 -4.54
CA GLN A 275 -10.72 -0.55 -4.89
C GLN A 275 -10.21 0.36 -3.78
N ALA A 276 -11.10 1.08 -3.12
CA ALA A 276 -10.77 2.01 -2.07
C ALA A 276 -11.85 1.94 -0.99
N LEU A 277 -11.39 1.70 0.23
CA LEU A 277 -12.20 1.80 1.42
C LEU A 277 -11.31 2.31 2.54
N HIS A 278 -11.88 3.09 3.45
CA HIS A 278 -11.25 3.34 4.73
C HIS A 278 -12.29 3.31 5.84
N GLN A 279 -11.83 2.92 7.03
CA GLN A 279 -12.60 3.06 8.25
C GLN A 279 -11.70 3.43 9.42
N THR A 280 -12.31 3.94 10.49
CA THR A 280 -11.62 4.29 11.73
C THR A 280 -12.31 3.59 12.89
N VAL A 281 -11.56 2.81 13.65
CA VAL A 281 -12.06 1.97 14.74
C VAL A 281 -11.25 2.21 16.01
N LYS A 282 -11.71 1.64 17.13
CA LYS A 282 -11.01 1.67 18.42
C LYS A 282 -10.40 0.32 18.73
N GLY A 283 -9.10 0.32 19.03
CA GLY A 283 -8.44 -0.83 19.65
C GLY A 283 -8.93 -1.03 21.08
N LYS A 284 -8.59 -2.16 21.71
CA LYS A 284 -9.02 -2.49 23.09
C LYS A 284 -8.49 -1.53 24.15
N HIS A 285 -7.42 -0.80 23.83
CA HIS A 285 -6.86 0.24 24.71
C HIS A 285 -7.40 1.64 24.41
N GLY A 286 -8.41 1.78 23.55
CA GLY A 286 -9.02 3.07 23.18
C GLY A 286 -8.21 3.88 22.16
N ASN A 287 -7.06 3.38 21.72
CA ASN A 287 -6.30 3.92 20.61
C ASN A 287 -7.14 3.91 19.33
N THR A 288 -7.01 4.96 18.53
CA THR A 288 -7.62 5.04 17.20
C THR A 288 -6.78 4.23 16.22
N VAL A 289 -7.41 3.33 15.46
CA VAL A 289 -6.78 2.62 14.35
C VAL A 289 -7.52 2.95 13.06
N HIS A 290 -6.78 3.43 12.07
CA HIS A 290 -7.29 3.66 10.73
C HIS A 290 -6.98 2.45 9.85
N GLU A 291 -7.96 1.95 9.11
CA GLU A 291 -7.82 0.81 8.21
C GLU A 291 -8.05 1.28 6.78
N LEU A 292 -7.10 1.01 5.89
CA LEU A 292 -6.98 1.63 4.57
C LEU A 292 -6.79 0.57 3.48
N LEU A 293 -7.83 0.34 2.69
CA LEU A 293 -7.78 -0.49 1.49
C LEU A 293 -7.34 0.29 0.27
N SER A 294 -6.33 -0.20 -0.45
CA SER A 294 -5.80 0.37 -1.69
C SER A 294 -5.57 -0.72 -2.74
N ASP A 295 -6.53 -0.93 -3.63
CA ASP A 295 -6.41 -1.82 -4.80
C ASP A 295 -6.83 -1.04 -6.05
N TYR A 296 -5.93 -0.14 -6.46
CA TYR A 296 -6.17 0.76 -7.58
C TYR A 296 -5.75 0.19 -8.92
N GLY A 297 -5.02 -0.93 -8.95
CA GLY A 297 -4.38 -1.43 -10.16
C GLY A 297 -3.62 -0.32 -10.90
N ALA A 298 -3.99 -0.06 -12.15
CA ALA A 298 -3.41 1.03 -12.96
C ALA A 298 -3.84 2.46 -12.58
N GLU A 299 -4.70 2.63 -11.58
CA GLU A 299 -5.30 3.93 -11.24
C GLU A 299 -4.49 4.72 -10.20
N GLY A 300 -3.46 4.15 -9.57
CA GLY A 300 -2.49 4.90 -8.76
C GLY A 300 -1.97 4.18 -7.53
N PHE A 301 -1.18 4.88 -6.73
CA PHE A 301 -0.72 4.43 -5.42
C PHE A 301 -1.07 5.48 -4.34
N ARG A 302 -1.05 5.10 -3.06
CA ARG A 302 -1.30 6.06 -1.97
C ARG A 302 -0.01 6.69 -1.48
N LEU A 303 -0.03 8.01 -1.34
CA LEU A 303 0.98 8.80 -0.65
C LEU A 303 0.34 9.34 0.63
N MET A 304 0.85 8.92 1.79
CA MET A 304 0.37 9.33 3.10
C MET A 304 1.37 10.32 3.69
N ARG A 305 1.04 11.61 3.66
CA ARG A 305 1.85 12.69 4.22
C ARG A 305 1.47 12.92 5.67
N PHE A 306 2.43 12.74 6.56
CA PHE A 306 2.31 13.02 7.97
C PHE A 306 2.59 14.51 8.21
N LEU A 307 1.67 15.17 8.92
CA LEU A 307 1.71 16.59 9.27
C LEU A 307 1.79 16.72 10.81
N PRO A 308 2.97 16.51 11.43
CA PRO A 308 3.14 16.51 12.88
C PRO A 308 2.56 17.74 13.58
N ALA A 309 2.83 18.94 13.06
CA ALA A 309 2.34 20.20 13.64
C ALA A 309 0.80 20.31 13.66
N GLN A 310 0.10 19.51 12.85
CA GLN A 310 -1.35 19.54 12.72
C GLN A 310 -2.02 18.30 13.34
N ASN A 311 -1.25 17.31 13.81
CA ASN A 311 -1.76 16.00 14.23
C ASN A 311 -2.64 15.34 13.15
N LYS A 312 -2.18 15.37 11.90
CA LYS A 312 -2.94 14.89 10.73
C LYS A 312 -2.09 14.05 9.78
N ILE A 313 -2.74 13.09 9.12
CA ILE A 313 -2.17 12.35 7.99
C ILE A 313 -3.01 12.68 6.77
N GLU A 314 -2.44 13.36 5.80
CA GLU A 314 -3.08 13.61 4.52
C GLU A 314 -2.83 12.42 3.58
N VAL A 315 -3.92 11.77 3.17
CA VAL A 315 -3.87 10.60 2.29
C VAL A 315 -4.29 11.03 0.90
N ARG A 316 -3.35 10.91 -0.04
CA ARG A 316 -3.57 11.20 -1.45
C ARG A 316 -3.38 9.97 -2.30
N THR A 317 -4.24 9.76 -3.26
CA THR A 317 -4.03 8.73 -4.30
C THR A 317 -3.51 9.41 -5.56
N TRP A 318 -2.34 8.99 -6.05
CA TRP A 318 -1.68 9.57 -7.22
C TRP A 318 -1.56 8.55 -8.35
N ASN A 319 -1.96 8.94 -9.56
CA ASN A 319 -1.79 8.12 -10.75
C ASN A 319 -0.49 8.52 -11.49
N PRO A 320 0.56 7.68 -11.48
CA PRO A 320 1.84 8.03 -12.10
C PRO A 320 1.78 8.01 -13.64
N VAL A 321 0.87 7.22 -14.23
CA VAL A 321 0.70 7.14 -15.69
C VAL A 321 0.02 8.40 -16.23
N LYS A 322 -1.00 8.89 -15.52
CA LYS A 322 -1.75 10.09 -15.88
C LYS A 322 -1.13 11.38 -15.31
N LYS A 323 -0.21 11.26 -14.36
CA LYS A 323 0.44 12.37 -13.62
C LYS A 323 -0.58 13.33 -13.00
N GLN A 324 -1.56 12.76 -12.30
CA GLN A 324 -2.62 13.52 -11.63
C GLN A 324 -3.14 12.79 -10.39
N LEU A 325 -3.80 13.52 -9.48
CA LEU A 325 -4.56 12.92 -8.38
C LEU A 325 -5.67 12.01 -8.93
N CYS A 326 -5.84 10.85 -8.29
CA CYS A 326 -7.01 10.02 -8.50
C CYS A 326 -8.17 10.61 -7.71
N GLU A 327 -8.99 11.40 -8.39
CA GLU A 327 -10.14 12.10 -7.79
C GLU A 327 -11.38 11.20 -7.65
N LYS A 328 -11.45 10.15 -8.48
CA LYS A 328 -12.51 9.14 -8.51
C LYS A 328 -12.08 7.95 -9.35
N THR A 329 -12.71 6.80 -9.12
CA THR A 329 -12.67 5.68 -10.06
C THR A 329 -14.08 5.36 -10.58
N LYS A 330 -14.18 4.41 -11.53
CA LYS A 330 -15.48 3.92 -12.01
C LYS A 330 -16.25 3.15 -10.94
N ILE A 331 -15.52 2.48 -10.03
CA ILE A 331 -16.11 1.60 -9.00
C ILE A 331 -16.41 2.40 -7.74
N VAL A 332 -15.51 3.31 -7.36
CA VAL A 332 -15.64 4.19 -6.20
C VAL A 332 -15.63 5.63 -6.72
N PRO A 333 -16.80 6.25 -6.91
CA PRO A 333 -16.87 7.61 -7.44
C PRO A 333 -16.62 8.69 -6.38
N ALA A 334 -16.64 8.32 -5.10
CA ALA A 334 -16.58 9.25 -3.98
C ALA A 334 -15.14 9.72 -3.73
N ARG A 335 -14.89 11.02 -3.91
CA ARG A 335 -13.56 11.64 -3.76
C ARG A 335 -12.92 11.37 -2.41
N ASP A 336 -13.72 11.36 -1.35
CA ASP A 336 -13.29 11.15 0.03
C ASP A 336 -12.78 9.73 0.31
N GLN A 337 -12.87 8.80 -0.65
CA GLN A 337 -12.19 7.50 -0.60
C GLN A 337 -10.76 7.53 -1.16
N HIS A 338 -10.41 8.60 -1.88
CA HIS A 338 -9.15 8.73 -2.60
C HIS A 338 -8.26 9.86 -2.08
N GLN A 339 -8.90 10.96 -1.65
CA GLN A 339 -8.27 12.16 -1.13
C GLN A 339 -8.94 12.51 0.21
N PHE A 340 -8.26 12.25 1.33
CA PHE A 340 -8.84 12.44 2.66
C PHE A 340 -7.75 12.76 3.69
N THR A 341 -8.19 13.08 4.90
CA THR A 341 -7.29 13.35 6.03
C THR A 341 -7.72 12.54 7.23
N LEU A 342 -6.74 11.97 7.93
CA LEU A 342 -6.93 11.24 9.17
C LEU A 342 -6.40 12.06 10.33
N ASP A 343 -7.12 12.05 11.46
CA ASP A 343 -6.62 12.63 12.70
C ASP A 343 -5.70 11.65 13.42
N TYR A 344 -4.47 12.05 13.71
CA TYR A 344 -3.52 11.23 14.43
C TYR A 344 -2.61 12.09 15.31
N GLN A 345 -2.65 11.86 16.63
CA GLN A 345 -1.84 12.60 17.58
C GLN A 345 -0.36 12.23 17.43
N MET A 346 0.43 13.16 16.87
CA MET A 346 1.87 13.01 16.64
C MET A 346 2.68 13.75 17.70
N MET A 347 2.16 14.87 18.19
CA MET A 347 2.77 15.69 19.24
C MET A 347 2.16 15.32 20.60
N LYS A 348 3.03 15.21 21.62
CA LYS A 348 2.60 14.99 23.01
C LYS A 348 2.07 16.27 23.65
#